data_AF-A0A1F5YKH0-F1
#
_entry.id   AF-A0A1F5YKH0-F1
#
_cell.length_a   1.000
_cell.length_b   1.000
_cell.length_c   1.000
_cell.angle_alpha   90.00
_cell.angle_beta   90.00
_cell.angle_gamma   90.00
#
_symmetry.space_group_name_H-M   'P 1'
#
loop_
_entity.id
_entity.type
_entity.pdbx_description
1 polymer ?
#
loop_
_entity_poly.entity_id
_entity_poly.type
_entity_poly.pdbx_seq_one_letter_code
_entity_poly.pdbx_strand_id
1 'polypeptide(L)'
;MSPMTAWRICEEELKKLPNNNQFTFNYCNRFSSIFVFDGKYFNVADQEYDWVLLWGIDYFRHDIPVFSIAPSENYHAWAKYFSYFRIINHYPQLVVCDDNLNLKMAARSCFPAVKIQTCFNHFKENIRRDLKVRSDNTYREFMRKIEAVFDAKYNDGALNKKLYSIYQNYHQDPVCLSILTNIEKYRVELIGYRHIHQAPVTTNLIEGMNAHLEARLISLRSFQSVNHAKLWFNGYILKRRYTKFTDCRGKFSYLNGKTGVEMTKKERIDLPLLF
;
A
#
# COMPACT_ATOMS: atom_id res chain seq x y z
N MET A 1 30.92 12.72 19.34
CA MET A 1 29.82 12.03 20.07
C MET A 1 29.99 10.54 19.86
N SER A 2 29.98 9.71 20.91
CA SER A 2 30.12 8.26 20.72
C SER A 2 28.83 7.67 20.11
N PRO A 3 28.89 6.55 19.38
CA PRO A 3 27.70 5.88 18.84
C PRO A 3 26.67 5.53 19.93
N MET A 4 27.13 5.14 21.12
CA MET A 4 26.27 4.78 22.24
C MET A 4 25.57 6.01 22.85
N THR A 5 26.27 7.15 22.93
CA THR A 5 25.66 8.41 23.35
C THR A 5 24.62 8.90 22.35
N ALA A 6 24.93 8.83 21.05
CA ALA A 6 23.99 9.21 19.98
C ALA A 6 22.74 8.32 19.99
N TRP A 7 22.92 7.01 20.15
CA TRP A 7 21.83 6.04 20.26
C TRP A 7 20.90 6.36 21.44
N ARG A 8 21.47 6.60 22.63
CA ARG A 8 20.68 6.91 23.83
C ARG A 8 19.86 8.19 23.67
N ILE A 9 20.48 9.25 23.13
CA ILE A 9 19.77 10.51 22.85
C ILE A 9 18.61 10.25 21.88
N CYS A 10 18.85 9.54 20.78
CA CYS A 10 17.80 9.20 19.83
C CYS A 10 16.67 8.38 20.48
N GLU A 11 17.00 7.39 21.31
CA GLU A 11 16.01 6.56 22.00
C GLU A 11 15.15 7.39 22.97
N GLU A 12 15.79 8.27 23.76
CA GLU A 12 15.11 9.18 24.69
C GLU A 12 14.18 10.16 23.95
N GLU A 13 14.62 10.75 22.84
CA GLU A 13 13.77 11.64 22.04
C GLU A 13 12.61 10.90 21.39
N LEU A 14 12.83 9.70 20.85
CA LEU A 14 11.75 8.90 20.26
C LEU A 14 10.71 8.49 21.31
N LYS A 15 11.13 8.21 22.56
CA LYS A 15 10.22 7.88 23.68
C LYS A 15 9.29 9.03 24.06
N LYS A 16 9.66 10.28 23.78
CA LYS A 16 8.82 11.46 24.01
C LYS A 16 7.70 11.62 22.98
N LEU A 17 7.84 10.99 21.80
CA LEU A 17 6.85 11.10 20.74
C LEU A 17 5.55 10.37 21.12
N PRO A 18 4.37 10.90 20.77
CA PRO A 18 3.12 10.21 20.99
C PRO A 18 3.05 8.92 20.16
N ASN A 19 2.21 7.96 20.55
CA ASN A 19 1.89 6.85 19.67
C ASN A 19 1.12 7.36 18.44
N ASN A 20 1.54 6.99 17.22
CA ASN A 20 0.92 7.46 15.97
C ASN A 20 -0.57 7.15 15.90
N ASN A 21 -1.00 5.96 16.30
CA ASN A 21 -2.41 5.56 16.16
C ASN A 21 -3.29 6.37 17.13
N GLN A 22 -2.80 6.62 18.35
CA GLN A 22 -3.44 7.52 19.31
C GLN A 22 -3.42 8.98 18.82
N PHE A 23 -2.30 9.41 18.24
CA PHE A 23 -2.17 10.73 17.64
C PHE A 23 -3.20 10.94 16.53
N THR A 24 -3.36 9.96 15.64
CA THR A 24 -4.37 10.02 14.59
C THR A 24 -5.77 10.15 15.16
N PHE A 25 -6.10 9.34 16.18
CA PHE A 25 -7.39 9.43 16.86
C PHE A 25 -7.66 10.84 17.43
N ASN A 26 -6.66 11.42 18.07
CA ASN A 26 -6.78 12.72 18.71
C ASN A 26 -6.92 13.85 17.68
N TYR A 27 -6.11 13.83 16.61
CA TYR A 27 -5.89 15.00 15.77
C TYR A 27 -6.45 14.90 14.35
N CYS A 28 -6.81 13.73 13.83
CA CYS A 28 -7.13 13.54 12.40
C CYS A 28 -8.51 12.91 12.18
N ASN A 29 -9.24 13.37 11.16
CA ASN A 29 -10.49 12.75 10.71
C ASN A 29 -10.88 13.08 9.25
N ARG A 30 -10.04 13.81 8.49
CA ARG A 30 -10.36 14.27 7.12
C ARG A 30 -9.71 13.42 6.03
N PHE A 31 -9.59 12.12 6.32
CA PHE A 31 -9.08 11.15 5.36
C PHE A 31 -10.04 11.02 4.15
N SER A 32 -9.49 10.69 2.99
CA SER A 32 -10.26 10.23 1.84
C SER A 32 -10.69 8.78 2.04
N SER A 33 -11.63 8.31 1.22
CA SER A 33 -12.11 6.92 1.28
C SER A 33 -11.29 5.96 0.41
N ILE A 34 -10.14 6.39 -0.13
CA ILE A 34 -9.28 5.58 -1.00
C ILE A 34 -7.91 5.39 -0.35
N PHE A 35 -7.55 4.14 -0.13
CA PHE A 35 -6.29 3.79 0.50
C PHE A 35 -5.51 2.78 -0.33
N VAL A 36 -4.19 2.90 -0.25
CA VAL A 36 -3.25 1.92 -0.78
C VAL A 36 -2.55 1.26 0.39
N PHE A 37 -2.57 -0.07 0.48
CA PHE A 37 -2.00 -0.84 1.59
C PHE A 37 -0.93 -1.80 1.11
N ASP A 38 0.07 -2.01 1.96
CA ASP A 38 1.17 -2.92 1.67
C ASP A 38 1.88 -3.37 2.95
N GLY A 39 2.65 -4.45 2.85
CA GLY A 39 3.55 -4.95 3.88
C GLY A 39 5.01 -4.65 3.51
N LYS A 40 5.83 -4.27 4.49
CA LYS A 40 7.28 -4.11 4.29
C LYS A 40 8.08 -4.88 5.33
N TYR A 41 8.80 -5.91 4.88
CA TYR A 41 9.66 -6.72 5.74
C TYR A 41 10.90 -5.95 6.21
N PHE A 42 11.34 -6.26 7.43
CA PHE A 42 12.52 -5.71 8.08
C PHE A 42 13.12 -6.72 9.08
N ASN A 43 14.43 -6.60 9.29
CA ASN A 43 15.18 -7.54 10.11
C ASN A 43 15.18 -7.12 11.58
N VAL A 44 15.03 -8.09 12.47
CA VAL A 44 15.21 -7.91 13.91
C VAL A 44 16.22 -8.95 14.40
N ALA A 45 17.34 -8.49 14.99
CA ALA A 45 18.49 -9.31 15.32
C ALA A 45 18.20 -10.40 16.35
N ASP A 46 17.24 -10.17 17.25
CA ASP A 46 16.81 -11.14 18.27
C ASP A 46 15.78 -12.15 17.74
N GLN A 47 15.48 -12.15 16.44
CA GLN A 47 14.49 -13.02 15.80
C GLN A 47 15.12 -13.81 14.66
N GLU A 48 14.66 -15.04 14.49
CA GLU A 48 15.08 -15.91 13.37
C GLU A 48 14.46 -15.46 12.03
N TYR A 49 13.28 -14.84 12.09
CA TYR A 49 12.50 -14.45 10.92
C TYR A 49 12.28 -12.94 10.86
N ASP A 50 12.16 -12.43 9.64
CA ASP A 50 11.84 -11.04 9.38
C ASP A 50 10.46 -10.67 9.93
N TRP A 51 10.36 -9.47 10.46
CA TRP A 51 9.10 -8.86 10.85
C TRP A 51 8.58 -8.00 9.71
N VAL A 52 7.28 -7.70 9.72
CA VAL A 52 6.64 -6.90 8.69
C VAL A 52 5.97 -5.66 9.29
N LEU A 53 6.22 -4.52 8.66
CA LEU A 53 5.43 -3.30 8.83
C LEU A 53 4.17 -3.41 7.97
N LEU A 54 3.01 -3.39 8.61
CA LEU A 54 1.72 -3.27 7.95
C LEU A 54 1.26 -1.82 8.04
N TRP A 55 1.02 -1.20 6.88
CA TRP A 55 0.67 0.20 6.80
C TRP A 55 -0.14 0.50 5.54
N GLY A 56 -0.74 1.69 5.54
CA GLY A 56 -1.58 2.16 4.46
C GLY A 56 -1.49 3.66 4.32
N ILE A 57 -1.69 4.12 3.10
CA ILE A 57 -1.56 5.52 2.73
C ILE A 57 -2.88 5.97 2.15
N ASP A 58 -3.38 7.08 2.67
CA ASP A 58 -4.48 7.80 2.04
C ASP A 58 -4.03 8.29 0.66
N TYR A 59 -4.67 7.78 -0.39
CA TYR A 59 -4.20 8.02 -1.75
C TYR A 59 -4.23 9.48 -2.16
N PHE A 60 -5.18 10.26 -1.66
CA PHE A 60 -5.29 11.68 -2.03
C PHE A 60 -4.55 12.58 -1.04
N ARG A 61 -4.53 12.23 0.25
CA ARG A 61 -3.93 13.08 1.28
C ARG A 61 -2.46 12.77 1.54
N HIS A 62 -1.96 11.62 1.04
CA HIS A 62 -0.62 11.09 1.28
C HIS A 62 -0.27 10.98 2.77
N ASP A 63 -1.28 10.82 3.62
CA ASP A 63 -1.12 10.64 5.07
C ASP A 63 -1.18 9.16 5.45
N ILE A 64 -0.56 8.82 6.58
CA ILE A 64 -0.47 7.46 7.11
C ILE A 64 -1.32 7.40 8.40
N PRO A 65 -2.62 7.01 8.32
CA PRO A 65 -3.50 7.06 9.47
C PRO A 65 -3.06 6.12 10.59
N VAL A 66 -2.69 4.88 10.24
CA VAL A 66 -2.38 3.83 11.20
C VAL A 66 -1.26 2.95 10.66
N PHE A 67 -0.51 2.35 11.57
CA PHE A 67 0.45 1.31 11.26
C PHE A 67 0.47 0.25 12.35
N SER A 68 1.00 -0.91 12.03
CA SER A 68 1.35 -1.93 13.01
C SER A 68 2.54 -2.73 12.52
N ILE A 69 3.28 -3.35 13.43
CA ILE A 69 4.26 -4.37 13.07
C ILE A 69 3.76 -5.75 13.49
N ALA A 70 4.10 -6.77 12.72
CA ALA A 70 3.67 -8.14 12.92
C ALA A 70 4.80 -9.11 12.53
N PRO A 71 4.77 -10.37 13.00
CA PRO A 71 5.76 -11.38 12.62
C PRO A 71 5.55 -11.94 11.20
N SER A 72 4.38 -11.74 10.58
CA SER A 72 4.10 -12.17 9.19
C SER A 72 2.84 -11.51 8.62
N GLU A 73 2.71 -11.54 7.28
CA GLU A 73 1.53 -11.06 6.55
C GLU A 73 0.41 -12.10 6.46
N ASN A 74 -0.07 -12.54 7.62
CA ASN A 74 -1.21 -13.45 7.70
C ASN A 74 -2.54 -12.70 7.89
N TYR A 75 -3.65 -13.43 7.73
CA TYR A 75 -5.00 -12.89 7.91
C TYR A 75 -5.20 -12.21 9.27
N HIS A 76 -4.74 -12.83 10.36
CA HIS A 76 -4.92 -12.29 11.71
C HIS A 76 -4.16 -10.98 11.91
N ALA A 77 -2.96 -10.87 11.35
CA ALA A 77 -2.15 -9.66 11.41
C ALA A 77 -2.85 -8.51 10.67
N TRP A 78 -3.34 -8.75 9.44
CA TRP A 78 -4.10 -7.77 8.69
C TRP A 78 -5.44 -7.41 9.33
N ALA A 79 -6.17 -8.38 9.89
CA ALA A 79 -7.43 -8.14 10.60
C ALA A 79 -7.20 -7.27 11.85
N LYS A 80 -6.13 -7.53 12.61
CA LYS A 80 -5.73 -6.67 13.72
C LYS A 80 -5.36 -5.27 13.24
N TYR A 81 -4.60 -5.15 12.17
CA TYR A 81 -4.27 -3.86 11.57
C TYR A 81 -5.53 -3.06 11.18
N PHE A 82 -6.45 -3.68 10.43
CA PHE A 82 -7.69 -3.04 10.01
C PHE A 82 -8.63 -2.73 11.18
N SER A 83 -8.54 -3.45 12.31
CA SER A 83 -9.31 -3.11 13.51
C SER A 83 -8.98 -1.72 14.05
N TYR A 84 -7.78 -1.19 13.82
CA TYR A 84 -7.42 0.17 14.23
C TYR A 84 -8.18 1.25 13.45
N PHE A 85 -8.76 0.95 12.28
CA PHE A 85 -9.61 1.90 11.56
C PHE A 85 -10.92 2.22 12.33
N ARG A 86 -11.36 1.32 13.23
CA ARG A 86 -12.47 1.61 14.14
C ARG A 86 -12.16 2.75 15.09
N ILE A 87 -10.91 2.88 15.51
CA ILE A 87 -10.47 3.95 16.42
C ILE A 87 -10.67 5.31 15.75
N ILE A 88 -10.26 5.43 14.48
CA ILE A 88 -10.38 6.70 13.74
C ILE A 88 -11.77 6.93 13.13
N ASN A 89 -12.73 6.03 13.40
CA ASN A 89 -14.09 6.04 12.85
C ASN A 89 -14.12 6.29 11.33
N HIS A 90 -13.24 5.61 10.58
CA HIS A 90 -13.10 5.80 9.15
C HIS A 90 -13.17 4.47 8.40
N TYR A 91 -13.91 4.45 7.30
CA TYR A 91 -14.21 3.24 6.55
C TYR A 91 -13.78 3.42 5.08
N PRO A 92 -12.77 2.68 4.60
CA PRO A 92 -12.36 2.75 3.20
C PRO A 92 -13.50 2.33 2.26
N GLN A 93 -13.69 3.09 1.18
CA GLN A 93 -14.53 2.71 0.04
C GLN A 93 -13.73 1.86 -0.96
N LEU A 94 -12.45 2.17 -1.13
CA LEU A 94 -11.53 1.47 -2.02
C LEU A 94 -10.21 1.15 -1.32
N VAL A 95 -9.85 -0.12 -1.38
CA VAL A 95 -8.54 -0.66 -0.98
C VAL A 95 -7.80 -1.04 -2.25
N VAL A 96 -6.64 -0.45 -2.48
CA VAL A 96 -5.74 -0.83 -3.56
C VAL A 96 -4.55 -1.56 -2.96
N CYS A 97 -4.28 -2.76 -3.44
CA CYS A 97 -3.22 -3.60 -2.91
C CYS A 97 -2.69 -4.54 -3.97
N ASP A 98 -1.63 -5.24 -3.63
CA ASP A 98 -1.09 -6.33 -4.42
C ASP A 98 -2.02 -7.53 -4.40
N ASP A 99 -1.61 -8.62 -5.03
CA ASP A 99 -2.34 -9.88 -5.01
C ASP A 99 -2.15 -10.66 -3.68
N ASN A 100 -2.30 -9.95 -2.56
CA ASN A 100 -2.21 -10.51 -1.21
C ASN A 100 -3.59 -10.95 -0.71
N LEU A 101 -3.85 -12.26 -0.75
CA LEU A 101 -5.13 -12.84 -0.34
C LEU A 101 -5.50 -12.52 1.12
N ASN A 102 -4.54 -12.59 2.04
CA ASN A 102 -4.77 -12.34 3.47
C ASN A 102 -5.23 -10.91 3.73
N LEU A 103 -4.60 -9.94 3.06
CA LEU A 103 -4.97 -8.52 3.12
C LEU A 103 -6.40 -8.33 2.59
N LYS A 104 -6.70 -8.86 1.41
CA LYS A 104 -8.02 -8.76 0.78
C LYS A 104 -9.14 -9.34 1.65
N MET A 105 -8.90 -10.53 2.21
CA MET A 105 -9.86 -11.19 3.10
C MET A 105 -10.09 -10.39 4.38
N ALA A 106 -9.02 -9.91 5.02
CA ALA A 106 -9.11 -9.12 6.24
C ALA A 106 -9.83 -7.77 6.00
N ALA A 107 -9.56 -7.13 4.87
CA ALA A 107 -10.23 -5.89 4.46
C ALA A 107 -11.74 -6.10 4.28
N ARG A 108 -12.16 -7.16 3.56
CA ARG A 108 -13.58 -7.51 3.38
C ARG A 108 -14.28 -7.85 4.69
N SER A 109 -13.58 -8.55 5.59
CA SER A 109 -14.12 -8.89 6.92
C SER A 109 -14.33 -7.64 7.79
N CYS A 110 -13.40 -6.69 7.75
CA CYS A 110 -13.49 -5.46 8.56
C CYS A 110 -14.41 -4.40 7.93
N PHE A 111 -14.50 -4.37 6.60
CA PHE A 111 -15.23 -3.38 5.83
C PHE A 111 -16.10 -4.07 4.76
N PRO A 112 -17.30 -4.57 5.10
CA PRO A 112 -18.09 -5.39 4.18
C PRO A 112 -18.43 -4.74 2.83
N ALA A 113 -18.54 -3.41 2.79
CA ALA A 113 -18.85 -2.64 1.58
C ALA A 113 -17.61 -2.21 0.77
N VAL A 114 -16.39 -2.57 1.20
CA VAL A 114 -15.16 -2.11 0.55
C VAL A 114 -14.98 -2.75 -0.82
N LYS A 115 -14.61 -1.94 -1.80
CA LYS A 115 -14.12 -2.45 -3.08
C LYS A 115 -12.62 -2.72 -2.98
N ILE A 116 -12.20 -3.84 -3.55
CA ILE A 116 -10.80 -4.19 -3.68
C ILE A 116 -10.37 -3.90 -5.11
N GLN A 117 -9.27 -3.18 -5.26
CA GLN A 117 -8.56 -3.02 -6.52
C GLN A 117 -7.22 -3.74 -6.43
N THR A 118 -7.06 -4.81 -7.21
CA THR A 118 -5.74 -5.45 -7.38
C THR A 118 -4.87 -4.57 -8.27
N CYS A 119 -3.62 -4.36 -7.87
CA CYS A 119 -2.65 -3.59 -8.65
C CYS A 119 -2.44 -4.23 -10.04
N PHE A 120 -2.66 -3.44 -11.09
CA PHE A 120 -2.44 -3.87 -12.48
C PHE A 120 -0.98 -4.26 -12.75
N ASN A 121 -0.02 -3.57 -12.13
CA ASN A 121 1.39 -3.86 -12.36
C ASN A 121 1.78 -5.21 -11.77
N HIS A 122 1.40 -5.48 -10.52
CA HIS A 122 1.66 -6.77 -9.88
C HIS A 122 0.91 -7.91 -10.56
N PHE A 123 -0.34 -7.71 -10.96
CA PHE A 123 -1.10 -8.72 -11.70
C PHE A 123 -0.43 -9.05 -13.05
N LYS A 124 -0.04 -8.02 -13.83
CA LYS A 124 0.71 -8.22 -15.08
C LYS A 124 2.04 -8.92 -14.86
N GLU A 125 2.76 -8.56 -13.80
CA GLU A 125 4.07 -9.16 -13.51
C GLU A 125 3.99 -10.63 -13.15
N ASN A 126 2.96 -11.05 -12.40
CA ASN A 126 2.68 -12.46 -12.15
C ASN A 126 2.49 -13.22 -13.47
N ILE A 127 1.69 -12.68 -14.40
CA ILE A 127 1.49 -13.29 -15.73
C ILE A 127 2.82 -13.37 -16.51
N ARG A 128 3.64 -12.30 -16.51
CA ARG A 128 4.94 -12.30 -17.19
C ARG A 128 5.88 -13.38 -16.65
N ARG A 129 5.88 -13.58 -15.33
CA ARG A 129 6.68 -14.61 -14.67
C ARG A 129 6.20 -16.01 -15.05
N ASP A 130 4.90 -16.25 -15.01
CA ASP A 130 4.30 -17.55 -15.35
C ASP A 130 4.58 -17.94 -16.82
N LEU A 131 4.51 -16.95 -17.72
CA LEU A 131 4.82 -17.11 -19.15
C LEU A 131 6.31 -17.02 -19.51
N LYS A 132 7.18 -16.66 -18.55
CA LYS A 132 8.62 -16.45 -18.74
C LYS A 132 8.99 -15.52 -19.91
N VAL A 133 8.18 -14.51 -20.21
CA VAL A 133 8.31 -13.67 -21.43
C VAL A 133 9.61 -12.86 -21.54
N ARG A 134 10.34 -12.71 -20.45
CA ARG A 134 11.66 -12.05 -20.44
C ARG A 134 12.74 -12.92 -21.07
N SER A 135 12.70 -14.23 -20.80
CA SER A 135 13.64 -15.22 -21.34
C SER A 135 13.13 -15.93 -22.57
N ASP A 136 11.81 -16.04 -22.74
CA ASP A 136 11.17 -16.79 -23.82
C ASP A 136 10.32 -15.88 -24.71
N ASN A 137 10.45 -16.04 -26.03
CA ASN A 137 9.71 -15.25 -27.02
C ASN A 137 8.30 -15.77 -27.29
N THR A 138 8.01 -17.03 -26.93
CA THR A 138 6.80 -17.78 -27.32
C THR A 138 5.51 -16.99 -27.04
N TYR A 139 5.37 -16.39 -25.86
CA TYR A 139 4.15 -15.70 -25.44
C TYR A 139 4.25 -14.17 -25.45
N ARG A 140 5.28 -13.58 -26.06
CA ARG A 140 5.48 -12.12 -26.04
C ARG A 140 4.33 -11.36 -26.73
N GLU A 141 3.86 -11.86 -27.86
CA GLU A 141 2.74 -11.23 -28.58
C GLU A 141 1.43 -11.31 -27.79
N PHE A 142 1.15 -12.47 -27.18
CA PHE A 142 0.01 -12.67 -26.31
C PHE A 142 0.06 -11.71 -25.12
N MET A 143 1.21 -11.67 -24.42
CA MET A 143 1.40 -10.78 -23.27
C MET A 143 1.22 -9.31 -23.64
N ARG A 144 1.75 -8.85 -24.78
CA ARG A 144 1.55 -7.47 -25.26
C ARG A 144 0.07 -7.13 -25.41
N LYS A 145 -0.76 -8.07 -25.90
CA LYS A 145 -2.21 -7.86 -26.00
C LYS A 145 -2.87 -7.81 -24.63
N ILE A 146 -2.42 -8.62 -23.67
CA ILE A 146 -2.88 -8.57 -22.27
C ILE A 146 -2.51 -7.24 -21.62
N GLU A 147 -1.30 -6.72 -21.83
CA GLU A 147 -0.90 -5.40 -21.32
C GLU A 147 -1.83 -4.29 -21.84
N ALA A 148 -2.17 -4.32 -23.12
CA ALA A 148 -3.10 -3.38 -23.75
C ALA A 148 -4.55 -3.44 -23.21
N VAL A 149 -4.91 -4.49 -22.47
CA VAL A 149 -6.18 -4.58 -21.72
C VAL A 149 -6.12 -3.73 -20.44
N PHE A 150 -4.95 -3.61 -19.83
CA PHE A 150 -4.75 -2.93 -18.54
C PHE A 150 -4.10 -1.54 -18.65
N ASP A 151 -3.82 -1.05 -19.86
CA ASP A 151 -3.21 0.27 -20.06
C ASP A 151 -4.17 1.45 -19.81
N ALA A 152 -5.48 1.19 -19.77
CA ALA A 152 -6.48 2.22 -19.51
C ALA A 152 -7.68 1.66 -18.73
N LYS A 153 -8.50 2.58 -18.22
CA LYS A 153 -9.76 2.26 -17.56
C LYS A 153 -10.88 2.12 -18.58
N TYR A 154 -11.26 0.89 -18.88
CA TYR A 154 -12.32 0.58 -19.85
C TYR A 154 -13.67 0.33 -19.18
N ASN A 155 -14.75 0.70 -19.88
CA ASN A 155 -16.10 0.21 -19.56
C ASN A 155 -16.23 -1.28 -19.91
N ASP A 156 -17.34 -1.92 -19.51
CA ASP A 156 -17.53 -3.36 -19.71
C ASP A 156 -17.51 -3.78 -21.17
N GLY A 157 -18.20 -3.05 -22.04
CA GLY A 157 -18.26 -3.38 -23.47
C GLY A 157 -16.88 -3.36 -24.11
N ALA A 158 -16.09 -2.32 -23.84
CA ALA A 158 -14.74 -2.18 -24.36
C ALA A 158 -13.78 -3.23 -23.80
N LEU A 159 -13.86 -3.52 -22.49
CA LEU A 159 -13.06 -4.55 -21.85
C LEU A 159 -13.38 -5.94 -22.42
N ASN A 160 -14.65 -6.30 -22.50
CA ASN A 160 -15.11 -7.58 -23.04
C ASN A 160 -14.72 -7.75 -24.50
N LYS A 161 -14.88 -6.71 -25.31
CA LYS A 161 -14.46 -6.75 -26.73
C LYS A 161 -12.97 -7.03 -26.88
N LYS A 162 -12.13 -6.41 -26.05
CA LYS A 162 -10.68 -6.65 -26.05
C LYS A 162 -10.35 -8.09 -25.63
N LEU A 163 -10.88 -8.54 -24.50
CA LEU A 163 -10.64 -9.90 -24.00
C LEU A 163 -11.15 -10.97 -24.97
N TYR A 164 -12.32 -10.77 -25.57
CA TYR A 164 -12.89 -11.69 -26.55
C TYR A 164 -12.03 -11.78 -27.82
N SER A 165 -11.51 -10.66 -28.32
CA SER A 165 -10.58 -10.67 -29.46
C SER A 165 -9.29 -11.44 -29.15
N ILE A 166 -8.77 -11.37 -27.92
CA ILE A 166 -7.64 -12.19 -27.49
C ILE A 166 -8.05 -13.66 -27.43
N TYR A 167 -9.18 -13.98 -26.81
CA TYR A 167 -9.71 -15.33 -26.73
C TYR A 167 -9.83 -15.99 -28.11
N GLN A 168 -10.41 -15.32 -29.11
CA GLN A 168 -10.54 -15.85 -30.46
C GLN A 168 -9.20 -16.31 -31.06
N ASN A 169 -8.11 -15.59 -30.78
CA ASN A 169 -6.79 -15.88 -31.33
C ASN A 169 -6.01 -16.94 -30.52
N TYR A 170 -6.29 -17.11 -29.21
CA TYR A 170 -5.43 -17.90 -28.31
C TYR A 170 -6.18 -18.97 -27.51
N HIS A 171 -7.49 -19.19 -27.71
CA HIS A 171 -8.30 -20.16 -26.95
C HIS A 171 -7.84 -21.62 -27.10
N GLN A 172 -7.17 -21.97 -28.20
CA GLN A 172 -6.66 -23.33 -28.43
C GLN A 172 -5.41 -23.63 -27.60
N ASP A 173 -4.71 -22.60 -27.13
CA ASP A 173 -3.54 -22.74 -26.27
C ASP A 173 -3.98 -22.84 -24.80
N PRO A 174 -3.74 -23.98 -24.12
CA PRO A 174 -4.17 -24.20 -22.74
C PRO A 174 -3.58 -23.19 -21.75
N VAL A 175 -2.35 -22.72 -21.98
CA VAL A 175 -1.66 -21.77 -21.10
C VAL A 175 -2.30 -20.39 -21.25
N CYS A 176 -2.52 -19.95 -22.49
CA CYS A 176 -3.19 -18.68 -22.76
C CYS A 176 -4.64 -18.69 -22.24
N LEU A 177 -5.36 -19.79 -22.42
CA LEU A 177 -6.72 -19.97 -21.92
C LEU A 177 -6.79 -19.92 -20.39
N SER A 178 -5.83 -20.54 -19.70
CA SER A 178 -5.71 -20.47 -18.23
C SER A 178 -5.55 -19.03 -17.74
N ILE A 179 -4.73 -18.23 -18.41
CA ILE A 179 -4.53 -16.81 -18.06
C ILE A 179 -5.80 -15.99 -18.28
N LEU A 180 -6.49 -16.18 -19.41
CA LEU A 180 -7.76 -15.50 -19.68
C LEU A 180 -8.83 -15.87 -18.64
N THR A 181 -8.88 -17.14 -18.25
CA THR A 181 -9.76 -17.63 -17.18
C THR A 181 -9.40 -16.98 -15.84
N ASN A 182 -8.10 -16.81 -15.56
CA ASN A 182 -7.63 -16.15 -14.34
C ASN A 182 -8.02 -14.66 -14.30
N ILE A 183 -7.94 -13.96 -15.45
CA ILE A 183 -8.42 -12.58 -15.57
C ILE A 183 -9.91 -12.48 -15.25
N GLU A 184 -10.72 -13.40 -15.77
CA GLU A 184 -12.15 -13.40 -15.49
C GLU A 184 -12.45 -13.75 -14.02
N LYS A 185 -11.71 -14.70 -13.43
CA LYS A 185 -11.80 -15.02 -12.00
C LYS A 185 -11.53 -13.80 -11.10
N TYR A 186 -10.51 -13.02 -11.42
CA TYR A 186 -10.16 -11.81 -10.67
C TYR A 186 -10.86 -10.54 -11.18
N ARG A 187 -11.82 -10.66 -12.10
CA ARG A 187 -12.44 -9.53 -12.79
C ARG A 187 -12.92 -8.45 -11.83
N VAL A 188 -13.67 -8.84 -10.80
CA VAL A 188 -14.25 -7.93 -9.80
C VAL A 188 -13.17 -7.08 -9.12
N GLU A 189 -12.02 -7.68 -8.83
CA GLU A 189 -10.89 -6.99 -8.18
C GLU A 189 -10.05 -6.17 -9.18
N LEU A 190 -10.04 -6.55 -10.46
CA LEU A 190 -9.36 -5.80 -11.51
C LEU A 190 -10.14 -4.54 -11.92
N ILE A 191 -11.46 -4.53 -11.74
CA ILE A 191 -12.33 -3.39 -12.04
C ILE A 191 -12.82 -2.65 -10.79
N GLY A 192 -12.20 -2.89 -9.63
CA GLY A 192 -12.59 -2.28 -8.34
C GLY A 192 -12.62 -0.75 -8.36
N TYR A 193 -11.80 -0.12 -9.21
CA TYR A 193 -11.76 1.33 -9.43
C TYR A 193 -13.07 1.92 -9.98
N ARG A 194 -13.98 1.10 -10.51
CA ARG A 194 -15.17 1.58 -11.21
C ARG A 194 -16.15 2.28 -10.27
N HIS A 195 -16.73 3.35 -10.81
CA HIS A 195 -17.62 4.28 -10.11
C HIS A 195 -16.95 5.00 -8.93
N ILE A 196 -15.62 5.03 -8.89
CA ILE A 196 -14.85 5.79 -7.90
C ILE A 196 -13.98 6.79 -8.64
N HIS A 197 -14.27 8.07 -8.43
CA HIS A 197 -13.61 9.17 -9.12
C HIS A 197 -12.10 9.15 -8.83
N GLN A 198 -11.28 9.25 -9.89
CA GLN A 198 -9.82 9.28 -9.82
C GLN A 198 -9.14 8.11 -9.08
N ALA A 199 -9.85 6.99 -8.87
CA ALA A 199 -9.32 5.79 -8.22
C ALA A 199 -7.98 5.32 -8.83
N PRO A 200 -6.98 4.90 -8.03
CA PRO A 200 -5.79 4.26 -8.56
C PRO A 200 -6.13 2.87 -9.10
N VAL A 201 -5.30 2.40 -10.02
CA VAL A 201 -5.26 0.98 -10.45
C VAL A 201 -3.91 0.34 -10.15
N THR A 202 -3.01 1.08 -9.51
CA THR A 202 -1.67 0.64 -9.14
C THR A 202 -1.31 1.08 -7.72
N THR A 203 -0.32 0.40 -7.16
CA THR A 203 0.26 0.60 -5.83
C THR A 203 1.47 1.54 -5.84
N ASN A 204 1.76 2.22 -6.96
CA ASN A 204 2.95 3.07 -7.13
C ASN A 204 3.21 4.05 -5.97
N LEU A 205 2.15 4.60 -5.37
CA LEU A 205 2.29 5.51 -4.23
C LEU A 205 2.95 4.83 -3.02
N ILE A 206 2.48 3.64 -2.64
CA ILE A 206 3.04 2.92 -1.49
C ILE A 206 4.36 2.26 -1.84
N GLU A 207 4.57 1.80 -3.08
CA GLU A 207 5.86 1.32 -3.56
C GLU A 207 6.96 2.38 -3.45
N GLY A 208 6.66 3.63 -3.85
CA GLY A 208 7.60 4.74 -3.69
C GLY A 208 7.90 5.05 -2.21
N MET A 209 6.90 4.89 -1.34
CA MET A 209 7.06 5.09 0.11
C MET A 209 7.86 3.95 0.75
N ASN A 210 7.65 2.72 0.31
CA ASN A 210 8.47 1.56 0.67
C ASN A 210 9.92 1.75 0.23
N ALA A 211 10.17 2.29 -0.98
CA ALA A 211 11.53 2.56 -1.44
C ALA A 211 12.23 3.61 -0.57
N HIS A 212 11.53 4.68 -0.17
CA HIS A 212 12.07 5.67 0.76
C HIS A 212 12.36 5.09 2.14
N LEU A 213 11.48 4.21 2.63
CA LEU A 213 11.68 3.50 3.89
C LEU A 213 12.88 2.54 3.79
N GLU A 214 12.97 1.76 2.72
CA GLU A 214 14.02 0.80 2.46
C GLU A 214 15.41 1.45 2.46
N ALA A 215 15.56 2.62 1.83
CA ALA A 215 16.81 3.36 1.85
C ALA A 215 17.30 3.67 3.28
N ARG A 216 16.38 3.85 4.24
CA ARG A 216 16.70 4.02 5.66
C ARG A 216 16.99 2.68 6.34
N LEU A 217 16.19 1.65 6.06
CA LEU A 217 16.37 0.33 6.65
C LEU A 217 17.70 -0.32 6.25
N ILE A 218 18.14 -0.18 5.00
CA ILE A 218 19.45 -0.67 4.52
C ILE A 218 20.59 -0.08 5.36
N SER A 219 20.49 1.20 5.70
CA SER A 219 21.49 1.89 6.52
C SER A 219 21.50 1.40 7.97
N LEU A 220 20.35 0.96 8.50
CA LEU A 220 20.20 0.41 9.85
C LEU A 220 20.59 -1.07 9.94
N ARG A 221 20.46 -1.82 8.83
CA ARG A 221 20.66 -3.28 8.70
C ARG A 221 19.68 -4.13 9.49
N SER A 222 19.57 -3.93 10.79
CA SER A 222 18.65 -4.65 11.67
C SER A 222 18.32 -3.84 12.93
N PHE A 223 17.16 -4.11 13.51
CA PHE A 223 16.82 -3.62 14.84
C PHE A 223 17.28 -4.62 15.90
N GLN A 224 17.77 -4.14 17.05
CA GLN A 224 18.18 -5.04 18.14
C GLN A 224 17.00 -5.81 18.74
N SER A 225 15.80 -5.19 18.79
CA SER A 225 14.60 -5.83 19.30
C SER A 225 13.35 -5.28 18.63
N VAL A 226 12.25 -6.03 18.75
CA VAL A 226 10.92 -5.62 18.27
C VAL A 226 10.48 -4.29 18.89
N ASN A 227 10.82 -4.03 20.15
CA ASN A 227 10.45 -2.78 20.82
C ASN A 227 11.21 -1.58 20.24
N HIS A 228 12.49 -1.75 19.91
CA HIS A 228 13.25 -0.72 19.20
C HIS A 228 12.67 -0.46 17.81
N ALA A 229 12.27 -1.51 17.08
CA ALA A 229 11.60 -1.38 15.80
C ALA A 229 10.29 -0.57 15.93
N LYS A 230 9.42 -0.91 16.90
CA LYS A 230 8.17 -0.16 17.16
C LYS A 230 8.44 1.32 17.38
N LEU A 231 9.41 1.63 18.24
CA LEU A 231 9.74 3.00 18.59
C LEU A 231 10.26 3.78 17.38
N TRP A 232 11.15 3.16 16.60
CA TRP A 232 11.70 3.75 15.38
C TRP A 232 10.64 3.98 14.31
N PHE A 233 9.79 2.97 14.02
CA PHE A 233 8.70 3.11 13.05
C PHE A 233 7.69 4.19 13.47
N ASN A 234 7.39 4.30 14.77
CA ASN A 234 6.54 5.37 15.28
C ASN A 234 7.11 6.75 14.97
N GLY A 235 8.40 6.96 15.26
CA GLY A 235 9.09 8.21 14.96
C GLY A 235 9.20 8.49 13.46
N TYR A 236 9.55 7.48 12.66
CA TYR A 236 9.62 7.58 11.20
C TYR A 236 8.28 8.01 10.61
N ILE A 237 7.19 7.36 11.01
CA ILE A 237 5.86 7.66 10.49
C ILE A 237 5.42 9.05 10.92
N LEU A 238 5.54 9.41 12.20
CA LEU A 238 5.23 10.78 12.64
C LEU A 238 6.05 11.82 11.89
N LYS A 239 7.36 11.61 11.75
CA LYS A 239 8.22 12.53 10.99
C LYS A 239 7.75 12.65 9.55
N ARG A 240 7.39 11.54 8.90
CA ARG A 240 6.88 11.54 7.53
C ARG A 240 5.58 12.34 7.41
N ARG A 241 4.64 12.15 8.34
CA ARG A 241 3.35 12.85 8.38
C ARG A 241 3.50 14.36 8.61
N TYR A 242 4.54 14.79 9.33
CA TYR A 242 4.89 16.20 9.58
C TYR A 242 5.85 16.80 8.55
N THR A 243 6.36 16.02 7.59
CA THR A 243 7.26 16.53 6.56
C THR A 243 6.45 17.14 5.43
N LYS A 244 6.80 18.36 5.02
CA LYS A 244 6.14 19.04 3.90
C LYS A 244 6.45 18.33 2.58
N PHE A 245 5.44 18.20 1.74
CA PHE A 245 5.60 17.76 0.37
C PHE A 245 6.22 18.88 -0.47
N THR A 246 7.21 18.56 -1.29
CA THR A 246 7.97 19.56 -2.07
C THR A 246 8.02 19.30 -3.58
N ASP A 247 7.83 18.05 -4.02
CA ASP A 247 7.91 17.65 -5.44
C ASP A 247 6.71 16.76 -5.86
N CYS A 248 5.51 17.10 -5.40
CA CYS A 248 4.29 16.47 -5.93
C CYS A 248 3.95 17.04 -7.31
N ARG A 249 3.65 16.16 -8.28
CA ARG A 249 3.37 16.52 -9.68
C ARG A 249 1.98 16.07 -10.12
N GLY A 250 1.53 16.58 -11.27
CA GLY A 250 0.26 16.22 -11.88
C GLY A 250 -0.92 16.47 -10.94
N LYS A 251 -1.78 15.47 -10.76
CA LYS A 251 -2.97 15.57 -9.90
C LYS A 251 -2.68 15.79 -8.42
N PHE A 252 -1.44 15.61 -7.96
CA PHE A 252 -1.05 15.76 -6.56
C PHE A 252 -0.35 17.10 -6.27
N SER A 253 -0.19 17.98 -7.25
CA SER A 253 0.51 19.27 -7.09
C SER A 253 -0.06 20.13 -5.95
N TYR A 254 -1.36 20.01 -5.66
CA TYR A 254 -2.05 20.72 -4.57
C TYR A 254 -1.58 20.34 -3.15
N LEU A 255 -0.78 19.28 -3.01
CA LEU A 255 -0.17 18.84 -1.76
C LEU A 255 1.13 19.60 -1.44
N ASN A 256 1.78 20.22 -2.44
CA ASN A 256 3.04 20.92 -2.23
C ASN A 256 2.90 22.04 -1.20
N GLY A 257 3.90 22.13 -0.31
CA GLY A 257 3.93 23.06 0.82
C GLY A 257 3.14 22.60 2.05
N LYS A 258 2.36 21.52 1.95
CA LYS A 258 1.56 20.94 3.05
C LYS A 258 2.19 19.67 3.57
N THR A 259 1.80 19.26 4.77
CA THR A 259 2.16 17.98 5.38
C THR A 259 0.99 17.00 5.31
N GLY A 260 1.25 15.69 5.43
CA GLY A 260 0.18 14.67 5.45
C GLY A 260 -0.84 14.94 6.57
N VAL A 261 -0.34 15.30 7.75
CA VAL A 261 -1.21 15.59 8.90
C VAL A 261 -2.03 16.88 8.73
N GLU A 262 -1.50 17.92 8.09
CA GLU A 262 -2.27 19.14 7.78
C GLU A 262 -3.45 18.85 6.86
N MET A 263 -3.29 17.87 5.97
CA MET A 263 -4.32 17.45 5.02
C MET A 263 -5.46 16.67 5.67
N THR A 264 -5.22 16.03 6.81
CA THR A 264 -6.15 15.11 7.49
C THR A 264 -6.59 15.59 8.87
N LYS A 265 -5.98 16.66 9.40
CA LYS A 265 -6.28 17.19 10.72
C LYS A 265 -7.74 17.60 10.88
N LYS A 266 -8.28 17.40 12.07
CA LYS A 266 -9.58 17.90 12.50
C LYS A 266 -9.63 19.43 12.39
N GLU A 267 -10.80 19.95 12.08
CA GLU A 267 -11.00 21.40 12.03
C GLU A 267 -10.80 22.01 13.41
N ARG A 268 -10.17 23.20 13.45
CA ARG A 268 -9.95 23.98 14.68
C ARG A 268 -9.14 23.26 15.77
N ILE A 269 -8.36 22.26 15.39
CA ILE A 269 -7.37 21.64 16.27
C ILE A 269 -5.97 22.08 15.86
N ASP A 270 -5.20 22.49 16.86
CA ASP A 270 -3.78 22.77 16.74
C ASP A 270 -2.98 21.48 16.87
N LEU A 271 -2.04 21.30 15.94
CA LEU A 271 -1.16 20.15 15.95
C LEU A 271 -0.03 20.41 16.96
N PRO A 272 0.33 19.42 17.79
CA PRO A 272 1.47 19.57 18.68
C PRO A 272 2.75 19.70 17.85
N LEU A 273 3.68 20.52 18.35
CA LEU A 273 5.02 20.63 17.78
C LEU A 273 5.85 19.42 18.23
N LEU A 274 6.22 18.56 17.28
CA LEU A 274 6.96 17.33 17.55
C LEU A 274 8.42 17.36 17.04
N PHE A 275 8.72 18.22 16.06
CA PHE A 275 10.01 18.27 15.36
C PHE A 275 10.40 19.69 14.97
#